data_AF-A0A927D0H4-F1
#
_entry.id   AF-A0A927D0H4-F1
#
_cell.length_a   1.000
_cell.length_b   1.000
_cell.length_c   1.000
_cell.angle_alpha   90.00
_cell.angle_beta   90.00
_cell.angle_gamma   90.00
#
_symmetry.space_group_name_H-M   'P 1'
#
loop_
_entity.id
_entity.type
_entity.pdbx_description
1 polymer ?
#
loop_
_entity_poly.entity_id
_entity_poly.type
_entity_poly.pdbx_seq_one_letter_code
_entity_poly.pdbx_strand_id
1 'polypeptide(L)'
;MMVIIAALLVITIGVAIFFSIRRPKDFTFKLWGTVTMFVFAPLLTFLVGTLYGISEGSGFAGAAVFMVMAPILFVVGIILFVMGMKYT
;
A
#
# COMPACT_ATOMS: atom_id res chain seq x y z
N MET A 1 -1.46 -6.03 17.75
CA MET A 1 -1.62 -6.26 16.30
C MET A 1 -1.50 -4.98 15.49
N MET A 2 -2.31 -3.94 15.73
CA MET A 2 -2.25 -2.68 14.97
C MET A 2 -0.90 -1.96 15.01
N VAL A 3 -0.24 -1.91 16.18
CA VAL A 3 1.09 -1.28 16.34
C VAL A 3 2.14 -1.95 15.45
N ILE A 4 2.09 -3.29 15.32
CA ILE A 4 3.04 -4.05 14.48
C ILE A 4 2.81 -3.72 13.00
N ILE A 5 1.55 -3.64 12.57
CA ILE A 5 1.19 -3.29 11.19
C ILE A 5 1.62 -1.87 10.85
N ALA A 6 1.38 -0.91 11.75
CA ALA A 6 1.83 0.46 11.58
C ALA A 6 3.36 0.55 11.53
N ALA A 7 4.07 -0.17 12.39
CA ALA A 7 5.53 -0.22 12.37
C ALA A 7 6.06 -0.82 11.05
N LEU A 8 5.47 -1.91 10.57
CA LEU A 8 5.83 -2.51 9.28
C LEU A 8 5.63 -1.52 8.12
N LEU A 9 4.50 -0.81 8.07
CA LEU A 9 4.26 0.21 7.05
C LEU A 9 5.34 1.30 7.07
N VAL A 10 5.69 1.81 8.24
CA VAL A 10 6.73 2.85 8.40
C VAL A 10 8.09 2.32 7.95
N ILE A 11 8.46 1.11 8.36
CA ILE A 11 9.73 0.47 7.96
C ILE A 11 9.78 0.30 6.44
N THR A 12 8.72 -0.22 5.82
CA THR A 12 8.69 -0.42 4.37
C THR A 12 8.78 0.90 3.60
N ILE A 13 8.11 1.96 4.08
CA ILE A 13 8.24 3.30 3.50
C ILE A 13 9.69 3.79 3.59
N GLY A 14 10.31 3.68 4.77
CA GLY A 14 11.70 4.10 4.97
C GLY A 14 12.67 3.37 4.04
N VAL A 15 12.52 2.05 3.93
CA VAL A 15 13.32 1.21 3.02
C VAL A 15 13.07 1.59 1.57
N ALA A 16 11.82 1.73 1.13
CA ALA A 16 11.48 2.08 -0.24
C ALA A 16 12.04 3.46 -0.65
N ILE A 17 11.96 4.46 0.24
CA ILE A 17 12.55 5.77 0.04
C ILE A 17 14.08 5.65 -0.08
N PHE A 18 14.73 4.95 0.85
CA PHE A 18 16.18 4.78 0.84
C PHE A 18 16.68 4.15 -0.48
N PHE A 19 15.99 3.12 -0.98
CA PHE A 19 16.32 2.50 -2.26
C PHE A 19 15.99 3.38 -3.47
N SER A 20 15.01 4.29 -3.38
CA SER A 20 14.57 5.13 -4.49
C SER A 20 15.47 6.35 -4.73
N ILE A 21 16.05 6.96 -3.69
CA ILE A 21 16.74 8.28 -3.77
C ILE A 21 17.84 8.35 -4.86
N ARG A 22 18.57 7.26 -5.10
CA ARG A 22 19.71 7.24 -6.05
C ARG A 22 19.47 6.41 -7.30
N ARG A 23 18.23 6.00 -7.54
CA ARG A 23 17.88 5.11 -8.64
C ARG A 23 17.18 5.87 -9.77
N PRO A 24 17.32 5.41 -11.01
CA PRO A 24 16.62 6.02 -12.14
C PRO A 24 15.11 5.92 -11.96
N LYS A 25 14.38 6.79 -12.68
CA LYS A 25 12.93 6.95 -12.51
C LYS A 25 12.17 5.66 -12.82
N ASP A 26 12.61 4.89 -13.81
CA ASP A 26 12.06 3.58 -14.17
C ASP A 26 12.06 2.62 -12.98
N PHE A 27 13.19 2.51 -12.26
CA PHE A 27 13.32 1.67 -11.07
C PHE A 27 12.44 2.20 -9.93
N THR A 28 12.43 3.52 -9.72
CA THR A 28 11.61 4.15 -8.68
C THR A 28 10.12 3.83 -8.89
N PHE A 29 9.60 3.96 -10.11
CA PHE A 29 8.22 3.63 -10.42
C PHE A 29 7.90 2.14 -10.24
N LYS A 30 8.78 1.23 -10.68
CA LYS A 30 8.62 -0.22 -10.46
C LYS A 30 8.60 -0.56 -8.96
N LEU A 31 9.51 0.03 -8.18
CA LEU A 31 9.60 -0.19 -6.74
C LEU A 31 8.34 0.28 -6.03
N TRP A 32 7.91 1.53 -6.27
CA TRP A 32 6.70 2.07 -5.65
C TRP A 32 5.43 1.36 -6.10
N GLY A 33 5.35 0.91 -7.35
CA GLY A 33 4.25 0.08 -7.82
C GLY A 33 4.17 -1.24 -7.05
N THR A 34 5.30 -1.94 -6.91
CA THR A 34 5.39 -3.20 -6.16
C THR A 34 5.05 -3.02 -4.68
N VAL A 35 5.62 -2.00 -4.02
CA VAL A 35 5.32 -1.67 -2.62
C VAL A 35 3.84 -1.35 -2.44
N THR A 36 3.25 -0.60 -3.37
CA THR A 36 1.83 -0.24 -3.30
C THR A 36 0.93 -1.47 -3.43
N MET A 37 1.24 -2.40 -4.35
CA MET A 37 0.46 -3.63 -4.56
C MET A 37 0.54 -4.59 -3.37
N PHE A 38 1.74 -4.89 -2.90
CA PHE A 38 1.96 -6.02 -2.00
C PHE A 38 2.09 -5.62 -0.53
N VAL A 39 2.28 -4.32 -0.26
CA VAL A 39 2.45 -3.82 1.11
C VAL A 39 1.32 -2.87 1.45
N PHE A 40 1.12 -1.78 0.68
CA PHE A 40 0.06 -0.82 1.03
C PHE A 40 -1.33 -1.39 0.82
N ALA A 41 -1.62 -2.03 -0.31
CA ALA A 41 -2.95 -2.56 -0.58
C ALA A 41 -3.45 -3.52 0.51
N PRO A 42 -2.67 -4.47 1.06
CA PRO A 42 -3.13 -5.28 2.18
C PRO A 42 -3.02 -4.58 3.56
N LEU A 43 -1.91 -3.94 3.88
CA LEU A 43 -1.67 -3.45 5.25
C LEU A 43 -2.43 -2.15 5.56
N LEU A 44 -2.46 -1.21 4.62
CA LEU A 44 -3.13 0.08 4.83
C LEU A 44 -4.64 -0.11 4.90
N THR A 45 -5.20 -0.99 4.06
CA THR A 45 -6.64 -1.27 4.03
C THR A 45 -7.10 -2.08 5.23
N PHE A 46 -6.26 -3.00 5.71
CA PHE A 46 -6.52 -3.68 6.97
C PHE A 46 -6.54 -2.69 8.13
N LEU A 47 -5.57 -1.77 8.19
CA LEU A 47 -5.50 -0.75 9.23
C LEU A 47 -6.75 0.14 9.21
N VAL A 48 -7.07 0.73 8.05
CA VAL A 48 -8.22 1.64 7.90
C VAL A 48 -9.55 0.89 8.08
N GLY A 49 -9.69 -0.30 7.50
CA GLY A 49 -10.91 -1.11 7.64
C GLY A 49 -11.16 -1.54 9.08
N THR A 50 -10.12 -1.91 9.83
CA THR A 50 -10.28 -2.26 11.24
C THR A 50 -10.66 -1.04 12.08
N LEU A 51 -10.00 0.11 11.86
CA LEU A 51 -10.33 1.35 12.57
C LEU A 51 -11.78 1.78 12.30
N TYR A 52 -12.20 1.70 11.03
CA TYR A 52 -13.57 2.05 10.65
C TYR A 52 -14.60 1.05 11.23
N GLY A 53 -14.33 -0.25 11.15
CA GLY A 53 -15.19 -1.27 11.74
C GLY A 53 -15.34 -1.14 13.26
N ILE A 54 -14.28 -0.70 13.97
CA ILE A 54 -14.36 -0.37 15.40
C ILE A 54 -15.22 0.86 15.62
N SER A 55 -15.02 1.92 14.84
CA SER A 55 -15.79 3.17 14.93
C SER A 55 -17.29 2.94 14.73
N GLU A 56 -17.65 2.06 13.79
CA GLU A 56 -19.04 1.70 13.47
C GLU A 56 -19.58 0.55 14.34
N GLY A 57 -18.75 -0.08 15.17
CA GLY A 57 -19.11 -1.28 15.94
C GLY A 57 -19.51 -2.49 15.09
N SER A 58 -19.12 -2.52 13.81
CA SER A 58 -19.54 -3.52 12.83
C SER A 58 -18.37 -4.05 12.01
N GLY A 59 -18.12 -5.36 12.11
CA GLY A 59 -17.12 -6.04 11.28
C GLY A 59 -17.44 -6.00 9.79
N PHE A 60 -18.73 -5.90 9.42
CA PHE A 60 -19.16 -5.77 8.03
C PHE A 60 -18.73 -4.42 7.44
N ALA A 61 -18.83 -3.33 8.21
CA ALA A 61 -18.37 -2.02 7.78
C ALA A 61 -16.85 -2.02 7.52
N GLY A 62 -16.08 -2.65 8.40
CA GLY A 62 -14.63 -2.81 8.18
C GLY A 62 -14.29 -3.67 6.96
N ALA A 63 -15.02 -4.76 6.74
CA ALA A 63 -14.85 -5.61 5.56
C ALA A 63 -15.20 -4.88 4.26
N ALA A 64 -16.25 -4.05 4.26
CA ALA A 64 -16.62 -3.23 3.11
C ALA A 64 -15.52 -2.24 2.73
N VAL A 65 -14.91 -1.56 3.72
CA VAL A 65 -13.75 -0.69 3.49
C VAL A 65 -12.58 -1.46 2.89
N PHE A 66 -12.30 -2.66 3.40
CA PHE A 66 -11.24 -3.52 2.85
C PHE A 66 -11.52 -3.90 1.39
N MET A 67 -12.75 -4.33 1.08
CA MET A 67 -13.17 -4.73 -0.27
C MET A 67 -13.12 -3.59 -1.29
N VAL A 68 -13.29 -2.35 -0.86
CA VAL A 68 -13.24 -1.17 -1.76
C VAL A 68 -11.82 -0.63 -1.88
N MET A 69 -11.12 -0.41 -0.76
CA MET A 69 -9.80 0.21 -0.79
C MET A 69 -8.72 -0.70 -1.37
N ALA A 70 -8.78 -2.02 -1.12
CA ALA A 70 -7.70 -2.93 -1.54
C ALA A 70 -7.58 -3.02 -3.07
N PRO A 71 -8.68 -3.20 -3.84
CA PRO A 71 -8.60 -3.15 -5.30
C PRO A 71 -8.13 -1.81 -5.84
N ILE A 72 -8.57 -0.69 -5.25
CA ILE A 72 -8.16 0.66 -5.69
C ILE A 72 -6.66 0.83 -5.52
N LEU A 73 -6.11 0.53 -4.35
CA LEU A 73 -4.67 0.64 -4.10
C LEU A 73 -3.88 -0.33 -4.98
N PHE A 74 -4.39 -1.54 -5.22
CA PHE A 74 -3.75 -2.49 -6.11
C PHE A 74 -3.66 -1.95 -7.54
N VAL A 75 -4.74 -1.37 -8.07
CA VAL A 75 -4.76 -0.73 -9.40
C VAL A 75 -3.80 0.45 -9.47
N VAL A 76 -3.74 1.29 -8.43
CA VAL A 76 -2.74 2.38 -8.35
C VAL A 76 -1.31 1.81 -8.42
N GLY A 77 -1.05 0.71 -7.72
CA GLY A 77 0.22 0.00 -7.80
C GLY A 77 0.54 -0.48 -9.22
N ILE A 78 -0.44 -1.04 -9.94
CA ILE A 78 -0.29 -1.47 -11.34
C ILE A 78 0.10 -0.29 -12.22
N ILE A 79 -0.61 0.84 -12.10
CA ILE A 79 -0.33 2.02 -12.91
C ILE A 79 1.12 2.48 -12.69
N LEU A 80 1.56 2.59 -11.43
CA LEU A 80 2.93 2.97 -11.10
C LEU A 80 3.95 1.99 -11.69
N PHE A 81 3.71 0.69 -11.55
CA PHE A 81 4.61 -0.34 -12.07
C PHE A 81 4.75 -0.26 -13.60
N VAL A 82 3.61 -0.13 -14.31
CA VAL A 82 3.57 -0.01 -15.77
C VAL A 82 4.25 1.28 -16.24
N MET A 83 4.08 2.39 -15.54
CA MET A 83 4.82 3.63 -15.83
C MET A 83 6.33 3.39 -15.78
N GLY A 84 6.80 2.64 -14.78
CA GLY A 84 8.21 2.27 -14.68
C GLY A 84 8.72 1.40 -15.84
N MET A 85 7.86 0.56 -16.43
CA MET A 85 8.24 -0.22 -17.62
C MET A 85 8.39 0.63 -18.88
N LYS A 86 7.66 1.75 -19.00
CA LYS A 86 7.76 2.64 -20.18
C LYS A 86 9.08 3.41 -20.28
N TYR A 87 9.86 3.48 -19.19
CA TYR A 87 11.13 4.19 -19.13
C TYR A 87 12.36 3.27 -19.35
N THR A 88 12.16 1.96 -19.54
CA THR A 88 13.21 0.97 -19.83
C THR A 88 13.31 0.72 -21.33
#